data_AF-A0A1N6LGG9-F1
#
_entry.id   AF-A0A1N6LGG9-F1
#
_cell.length_a   1.000
_cell.length_b   1.000
_cell.length_c   1.000
_cell.angle_alpha   90.00
_cell.angle_beta   90.00
_cell.angle_gamma   90.00
#
_symmetry.space_group_name_H-M   'P 1'
#
loop_
_entity.id
_entity.type
_entity.pdbx_description
1 polymer ?
#
loop_
_entity_poly.entity_id
_entity_poly.type
_entity_poly.pdbx_seq_one_letter_code
_entity_poly.pdbx_strand_id
1 'polypeptide(L)'
;MKLGLRHAAFTTLILLTATASATDFPQGTIAAELGGTQWTIRFEDGGTYTVSRGEDVVAEGKYTVKKDEIEMTDDQGSRAESGKTGKYTWKLVGKKLTFTKVEDEAEGRVSALTNGPWTLKD
;
A
#
# COMPACT_ATOMS: atom_id res chain seq x y z
N MET A 1 19.54 -52.33 44.97
CA MET A 1 19.99 -51.78 43.66
C MET A 1 19.08 -52.37 42.61
N LYS A 2 18.40 -51.69 41.68
CA LYS A 2 18.43 -50.31 41.17
C LYS A 2 16.99 -49.95 40.77
N LEU A 3 16.59 -48.72 41.08
CA LEU A 3 15.34 -48.07 40.72
C LEU A 3 15.35 -47.72 39.23
N GLY A 4 14.35 -48.17 38.46
CA GLY A 4 14.16 -47.78 37.05
C GLY A 4 13.07 -46.72 36.95
N LEU A 5 13.47 -45.46 36.75
CA LEU A 5 12.59 -44.30 36.63
C LEU A 5 12.66 -43.78 35.17
N ARG A 6 11.53 -43.23 34.71
CA ARG A 6 11.34 -42.29 33.57
C ARG A 6 11.23 -42.98 32.20
N HIS A 7 10.33 -42.59 31.30
CA HIS A 7 9.98 -41.22 30.93
C HIS A 7 8.54 -41.16 30.39
N ALA A 8 7.74 -40.20 30.88
CA ALA A 8 6.52 -39.77 30.22
C ALA A 8 6.91 -38.83 29.07
N ALA A 9 6.51 -39.15 27.84
CA ALA A 9 6.74 -38.29 26.70
C ALA A 9 5.73 -37.13 26.72
N PHE A 10 6.18 -35.94 27.12
CA PHE A 10 5.44 -34.69 26.92
C PHE A 10 5.68 -34.23 25.49
N THR A 11 4.65 -34.29 24.65
CA THR A 11 4.70 -33.75 23.28
C THR A 11 4.41 -32.25 23.38
N THR A 12 5.46 -31.43 23.38
CA THR A 12 5.33 -29.97 23.33
C THR A 12 4.86 -29.55 21.95
N LEU A 13 3.59 -29.14 21.84
CA LEU A 13 3.06 -28.47 20.66
C LEU A 13 3.69 -27.07 20.58
N ILE A 14 4.65 -26.89 19.68
CA ILE A 14 5.21 -25.57 19.35
C ILE A 14 4.17 -24.85 18.49
N LEU A 15 3.41 -23.93 19.07
CA LEU A 15 2.66 -22.94 18.31
C LEU A 15 3.66 -22.00 17.64
N LEU A 16 3.86 -22.16 16.33
CA LEU A 16 4.50 -21.15 15.49
C LEU A 16 3.58 -19.92 15.44
N THR A 17 3.77 -18.97 16.36
CA THR A 17 3.24 -17.63 16.20
C THR A 17 4.03 -16.94 15.10
N ALA A 18 3.53 -16.97 13.87
CA ALA A 18 4.04 -16.14 12.80
C ALA A 18 3.85 -14.67 13.21
N THR A 19 4.92 -14.01 13.63
CA THR A 19 4.95 -12.56 13.79
C THR A 19 4.88 -11.97 12.39
N ALA A 20 3.68 -11.65 11.93
CA ALA A 20 3.52 -10.84 10.73
C ALA A 20 4.12 -9.46 11.02
N SER A 21 5.35 -9.22 10.54
CA SER A 21 5.88 -7.86 10.51
C SER A 21 4.91 -7.02 9.70
N ALA A 22 4.39 -5.93 10.29
CA ALA A 22 3.71 -4.92 9.52
C ALA A 22 4.72 -4.47 8.45
N THR A 23 4.39 -4.70 7.19
CA THR A 23 5.17 -4.14 6.10
C THR A 23 4.97 -2.63 6.18
N ASP A 24 6.05 -1.86 6.09
CA ASP A 24 5.94 -0.41 5.96
C ASP A 24 5.40 -0.06 4.57
N PHE A 25 4.69 1.05 4.46
CA PHE A 25 4.19 1.49 3.16
C PHE A 25 5.36 1.78 2.21
N PRO A 26 5.35 1.24 0.98
CA PRO A 26 6.46 1.40 0.06
C PRO A 26 6.51 2.84 -0.46
N GLN A 27 7.51 3.60 0.00
CA GLN A 27 7.89 4.88 -0.60
C GLN A 27 8.56 4.65 -1.96
N GLY A 28 8.60 5.68 -2.81
CA GLY A 28 9.16 5.62 -4.16
C GLY A 28 8.09 5.64 -5.25
N THR A 29 8.46 5.19 -6.45
CA THR A 29 7.59 5.27 -7.62
C THR A 29 6.89 3.94 -7.86
N ILE A 30 5.57 3.97 -7.97
CA ILE A 30 4.76 2.86 -8.45
C ILE A 30 4.23 3.19 -9.85
N ALA A 31 4.04 2.18 -10.69
CA ALA A 31 3.48 2.37 -12.03
C ALA A 31 2.49 1.29 -12.44
N ALA A 32 1.54 1.68 -13.29
CA ALA A 32 0.59 0.80 -13.94
C ALA A 32 0.32 1.31 -15.36
N GLU A 33 -0.03 0.40 -16.27
CA GLU A 33 -0.54 0.76 -17.58
C GLU A 33 -2.08 0.77 -17.52
N LEU A 34 -2.69 1.92 -17.74
CA LEU A 34 -4.14 2.10 -17.68
C LEU A 34 -4.61 2.74 -18.98
N GLY A 35 -5.49 2.05 -19.72
CA GLY A 35 -6.00 2.52 -21.00
C GLY A 35 -4.91 2.77 -22.05
N GLY A 36 -3.87 1.92 -22.08
CA GLY A 36 -2.74 2.04 -23.01
C GLY A 36 -1.80 3.21 -22.72
N THR A 37 -1.95 3.88 -21.57
CA THR A 37 -1.05 4.96 -21.12
C THR A 37 -0.33 4.52 -19.84
N GLN A 38 0.96 4.85 -19.73
CA GLN A 38 1.69 4.67 -18.47
C GLN A 38 1.26 5.71 -17.45
N TRP A 39 0.90 5.24 -16.26
CA TRP A 39 0.66 6.07 -15.09
C TRP A 39 1.71 5.78 -14.04
N THR A 40 2.17 6.82 -13.35
CA THR A 40 3.08 6.71 -12.22
C THR A 40 2.55 7.48 -11.03
N ILE A 41 2.75 6.94 -9.84
CA ILE A 41 2.55 7.67 -8.59
C ILE A 41 3.87 7.60 -7.83
N ARG A 42 4.42 8.75 -7.48
CA ARG A 42 5.62 8.85 -6.65
C ARG A 42 5.19 9.28 -5.26
N PHE A 43 5.54 8.47 -4.26
CA PHE A 43 5.38 8.79 -2.85
C PHE A 43 6.74 9.22 -2.29
N GLU A 44 6.81 10.45 -1.78
CA GLU A 44 8.03 11.02 -1.24
C GLU A 44 8.10 10.92 0.29
N ASP A 45 9.33 10.94 0.80
CA ASP A 45 9.54 11.08 2.23
C ASP A 45 9.08 12.47 2.68
N GLY A 46 8.25 12.51 3.73
CA GLY A 46 7.56 13.74 4.16
C GLY A 46 6.07 13.83 3.79
N GLY A 47 5.51 12.82 3.13
CA GLY A 47 4.05 12.70 2.99
C GLY A 47 3.47 13.48 1.82
N THR A 48 4.24 13.69 0.75
CA THR A 48 3.78 14.25 -0.53
C THR A 48 3.74 13.17 -1.59
N TYR A 49 2.79 13.28 -2.53
CA TYR A 49 2.75 12.41 -3.69
C TYR A 49 2.55 13.19 -4.98
N THR A 50 3.02 12.62 -6.09
CA THR A 50 2.88 13.14 -7.44
C THR A 50 2.33 12.04 -8.36
N VAL A 51 1.28 12.35 -9.12
CA VAL A 51 0.71 11.49 -10.14
C VAL A 51 1.07 12.03 -11.51
N SER A 52 1.64 11.17 -12.34
CA SER A 52 1.95 11.49 -13.74
C SER A 52 1.24 10.55 -14.69
N ARG A 53 0.87 11.11 -15.85
CA ARG A 53 0.34 10.38 -17.01
C ARG A 53 1.34 10.57 -18.15
N GLY A 54 2.15 9.55 -18.42
CA GLY A 54 3.34 9.74 -19.26
C GLY A 54 4.33 10.69 -18.58
N GLU A 55 4.70 11.77 -19.27
CA GLU A 55 5.61 12.81 -18.76
C GLU A 55 4.86 13.96 -18.05
N ASP A 56 3.54 14.02 -18.20
CA ASP A 56 2.73 15.11 -17.64
C ASP A 56 2.37 14.85 -16.17
N VAL A 57 2.71 15.79 -15.29
CA VAL A 57 2.19 15.81 -13.90
C VAL A 57 0.73 16.26 -13.94
N VAL A 58 -0.16 15.41 -13.43
CA VAL A 58 -1.62 15.62 -13.51
C VAL A 58 -2.28 15.78 -12.16
N ALA A 59 -1.65 15.33 -11.07
CA ALA A 59 -2.08 15.62 -9.71
C ALA A 59 -0.88 15.60 -8.75
N GLU A 60 -0.93 16.44 -7.74
CA GLU A 60 -0.02 16.45 -6.60
C GLU A 60 -0.83 16.60 -5.33
N GLY A 61 -0.32 16.08 -4.23
CA GLY A 61 -1.02 16.17 -2.97
C GLY A 61 -0.25 15.61 -1.79
N LYS A 62 -0.99 15.36 -0.72
CA LYS A 62 -0.45 14.84 0.55
C LYS A 62 -0.99 13.47 0.85
N TYR A 63 -0.19 12.68 1.55
CA TYR A 63 -0.62 11.40 2.08
C TYR A 63 -0.12 11.16 3.50
N THR A 64 -0.88 10.38 4.25
CA THR A 64 -0.43 9.84 5.54
C THR A 64 -0.75 8.36 5.60
N VAL A 65 0.11 7.59 6.27
CA VAL A 65 -0.06 6.14 6.41
C VAL A 65 -0.20 5.80 7.89
N LYS A 66 -1.21 5.00 8.21
CA LYS A 66 -1.41 4.42 9.54
C LYS A 66 -1.66 2.93 9.38
N LYS A 67 -0.67 2.11 9.75
CA LYS A 67 -0.71 0.64 9.56
C LYS A 67 -0.98 0.31 8.08
N ASP A 68 -2.08 -0.35 7.80
CA ASP A 68 -2.54 -0.82 6.49
C ASP A 68 -3.47 0.17 5.78
N GLU A 69 -3.67 1.37 6.33
CA GLU A 69 -4.47 2.44 5.73
C GLU A 69 -3.59 3.60 5.25
N ILE A 70 -3.94 4.15 4.09
CA ILE A 70 -3.40 5.40 3.55
C ILE A 70 -4.55 6.40 3.37
N GLU A 71 -4.33 7.62 3.84
CA GLU A 71 -5.19 8.78 3.60
C GLU A 71 -4.50 9.71 2.60
N MET A 72 -5.23 10.22 1.61
CA MET A 72 -4.71 11.07 0.53
C MET A 72 -5.61 12.28 0.28
N THR A 73 -5.00 13.43 0.00
CA THR A 73 -5.68 14.66 -0.43
C THR A 73 -4.99 15.22 -1.66
N ASP A 74 -5.76 15.74 -2.62
CA ASP A 74 -5.21 16.41 -3.80
C ASP A 74 -5.06 17.91 -3.52
N ASP A 75 -3.91 18.47 -3.86
CA ASP A 75 -3.61 19.90 -3.70
C ASP A 75 -3.73 20.63 -5.04
N GLN A 76 -3.11 20.12 -6.11
CA GLN A 76 -3.07 20.78 -7.43
C GLN A 76 -2.90 19.81 -8.60
N GLY A 77 -3.21 20.28 -9.81
CA GLY A 77 -3.04 19.53 -11.06
C GLY A 77 -4.31 19.47 -11.90
N SER A 78 -4.18 19.14 -13.19
CA SER A 78 -5.31 19.09 -14.13
C SER A 78 -6.35 18.02 -13.82
N ARG A 79 -5.99 17.03 -12.98
CA ARG A 79 -6.85 15.94 -12.51
C ARG A 79 -7.02 15.93 -10.99
N ALA A 80 -6.57 16.96 -10.30
CA ALA A 80 -6.75 17.07 -8.86
C ALA A 80 -8.21 17.35 -8.50
N GLU A 81 -8.73 16.61 -7.53
CA GLU A 81 -10.04 16.83 -6.93
C GLU A 81 -9.88 17.38 -5.50
N SER A 82 -9.46 18.64 -5.40
CA SER A 82 -9.17 19.32 -4.13
C SER A 82 -10.36 19.36 -3.17
N GLY A 83 -10.08 19.36 -1.88
CA GLY A 83 -11.09 19.39 -0.82
C GLY A 83 -11.76 18.04 -0.53
N LYS A 84 -11.39 16.98 -1.25
CA LYS A 84 -11.85 15.60 -1.01
C LYS A 84 -10.72 14.75 -0.45
N THR A 85 -10.97 14.11 0.69
CA THR A 85 -10.07 13.14 1.30
C THR A 85 -10.42 11.72 0.87
N GLY A 86 -9.41 10.95 0.48
CA GLY A 86 -9.55 9.54 0.12
C GLY A 86 -8.83 8.65 1.12
N LYS A 87 -9.45 7.54 1.50
CA LYS A 87 -8.91 6.51 2.38
C LYS A 87 -8.93 5.16 1.67
N TYR A 88 -7.80 4.47 1.76
CA TYR A 88 -7.60 3.18 1.13
C TYR A 88 -6.87 2.25 2.09
N THR A 89 -7.28 0.99 2.14
CA THR A 89 -6.36 -0.04 2.63
C THR A 89 -5.39 -0.40 1.52
N TRP A 90 -4.19 -0.84 1.90
CA TRP A 90 -3.16 -1.19 0.94
C TRP A 90 -2.53 -2.53 1.29
N LYS A 91 -2.06 -3.23 0.26
CA LYS A 91 -1.35 -4.50 0.41
C LYS A 91 -0.20 -4.58 -0.58
N LEU A 92 1.00 -4.84 -0.05
CA LEU A 92 2.18 -5.11 -0.85
C LEU A 92 2.46 -6.62 -0.87
N VAL A 93 2.55 -7.21 -2.07
CA VAL A 93 3.00 -8.59 -2.27
C VAL A 93 4.11 -8.58 -3.32
N GLY A 94 5.34 -8.87 -2.90
CA GLY A 94 6.52 -8.66 -3.74
C GLY A 94 6.63 -7.18 -4.15
N LYS A 95 6.58 -6.89 -5.45
CA LYS A 95 6.58 -5.52 -5.99
C LYS A 95 5.18 -5.01 -6.38
N LYS A 96 4.12 -5.72 -6.01
CA LYS A 96 2.74 -5.40 -6.41
C LYS A 96 2.01 -4.75 -5.24
N LEU A 97 1.71 -3.45 -5.35
CA LEU A 97 0.93 -2.67 -4.41
C LEU A 97 -0.51 -2.57 -4.89
N THR A 98 -1.46 -3.04 -4.09
CA THR A 98 -2.88 -2.95 -4.39
C THR A 98 -3.55 -2.03 -3.39
N PHE A 99 -4.37 -1.10 -3.87
CA PHE A 99 -5.23 -0.26 -3.03
C PHE A 99 -6.65 -0.78 -3.08
N THR A 100 -7.32 -0.80 -1.93
CA THR A 100 -8.75 -1.08 -1.82
C THR A 100 -9.41 0.14 -1.19
N LYS A 101 -10.42 0.70 -1.88
CA LYS A 101 -11.16 1.85 -1.38
C LYS A 101 -11.82 1.53 -0.04
N VAL A 102 -11.61 2.40 0.94
CA VAL A 102 -12.39 2.45 2.18
C VAL A 102 -13.46 3.53 2.04
N GLU A 103 -13.04 4.77 1.75
CA GLU A 103 -13.90 5.94 1.61
C GLU A 103 -13.23 6.92 0.66
N ASP A 104 -13.89 7.37 -0.40
CA ASP A 104 -13.34 8.40 -1.28
C ASP A 104 -14.42 8.90 -2.25
N GLU A 105 -14.63 10.21 -2.32
CA GLU A 105 -15.58 10.87 -3.23
C GLU A 105 -14.91 11.43 -4.50
N ALA A 106 -13.59 11.32 -4.61
CA ALA A 106 -12.84 11.71 -5.81
C ALA A 106 -12.86 10.55 -6.83
N GLU A 107 -13.82 10.57 -7.75
CA GLU A 107 -14.04 9.48 -8.71
C GLU A 107 -12.80 9.21 -9.58
N GLY A 108 -12.05 10.27 -9.93
CA GLY A 108 -10.82 10.15 -10.69
C GLY A 108 -9.73 9.41 -9.91
N ARG A 109 -9.55 9.76 -8.63
CA ARG A 109 -8.58 9.09 -7.73
C ARG A 109 -8.97 7.65 -7.44
N VAL A 110 -10.25 7.38 -7.19
CA VAL A 110 -10.80 6.03 -7.03
C VAL A 110 -10.49 5.18 -8.25
N SER A 111 -10.83 5.68 -9.44
CA SER A 111 -10.57 5.00 -10.69
C SER A 111 -9.08 4.73 -10.89
N ALA A 112 -8.21 5.70 -10.64
CA ALA A 112 -6.77 5.50 -10.76
C ALA A 112 -6.27 4.41 -9.81
N LEU A 113 -6.51 4.54 -8.50
CA LEU A 113 -5.87 3.69 -7.48
C LEU A 113 -6.38 2.24 -7.49
N THR A 114 -7.65 2.02 -7.82
CA THR A 114 -8.28 0.69 -7.72
C THR A 114 -8.22 -0.14 -9.01
N ASN A 115 -7.73 0.41 -10.12
CA ASN A 115 -7.73 -0.26 -11.42
C ASN A 115 -6.67 -1.36 -11.58
N GLY A 116 -5.77 -1.57 -10.63
CA GLY A 116 -4.88 -2.73 -10.69
C GLY A 116 -3.76 -2.69 -9.66
N PRO A 117 -3.04 -3.82 -9.53
CA PRO A 117 -1.84 -3.82 -8.72
C PRO A 117 -0.78 -2.96 -9.41
N TRP A 118 -0.44 -1.87 -8.74
CA TRP A 118 0.65 -1.00 -9.13
C TRP A 118 1.99 -1.71 -8.89
N THR A 119 2.93 -1.50 -9.80
CA THR A 119 4.26 -2.13 -9.69
C THR A 119 5.25 -1.12 -9.13
N LEU A 120 5.84 -1.43 -7.98
CA LEU A 120 6.95 -0.67 -7.42
C LEU A 120 8.15 -0.73 -8.39
N LYS A 121 8.68 0.43 -8.72
CA LYS A 121 9.88 0.61 -9.53
C LYS A 121 11.10 0.63 -8.61
N ASP A 122 12.19 0.04 -9.09
CA ASP A 122 13.50 0.06 -8.43
C ASP A 122 14.19 1.42 -8.58
#